data_AF-A0A2P4QC56-F1
#
_entry.id   AF-A0A2P4QC56-F1
#
_cell.length_a   1.000
_cell.length_b   1.000
_cell.length_c   1.000
_cell.angle_alpha   90.00
_cell.angle_beta   90.00
_cell.angle_gamma   90.00
#
_symmetry.space_group_name_H-M   'P 1'
#
loop_
_entity.id
_entity.type
_entity.pdbx_description
1 polymer ?
#
loop_
_entity_poly.entity_id
_entity_poly.type
_entity_poly.pdbx_seq_one_letter_code
_entity_poly.pdbx_strand_id
1 'polypeptide(L)'
;MFREIVRLIFESHDEQNFSAIYYAKLCSKMIERVDPKIISFKKSRNKFLKGGILFKKHLIGRCENDFKNGSWKVNIELPLNKNGEPDLMSNEYYAAAKIRRQGLGLISFIGELFNLNIISEKVVYECIEKFLELPEEVEMENLCRLMNIVGKQLDHIESNKRDQKMESYFEQMEELSTSPNLSIRIKFMLMNVIDLRNNAWEPRESRKRNI
;
A
#
# COMPACT_ATOMS: atom_id res chain seq x y z
N MET A 1 11.78 21.76 -0.63
CA MET A 1 12.44 20.93 0.39
C MET A 1 11.58 19.73 0.80
N PHE A 2 10.49 19.85 1.58
CA PHE A 2 9.71 18.65 2.00
C PHE A 2 9.11 17.84 0.85
N ARG A 3 8.69 18.49 -0.24
CA ARG A 3 8.22 17.78 -1.45
C ARG A 3 9.30 16.88 -2.05
N GLU A 4 10.54 17.35 -2.04
CA GLU A 4 11.68 16.62 -2.61
C GLU A 4 12.06 15.45 -1.71
N ILE A 5 12.04 15.65 -0.39
CA ILE A 5 12.31 14.57 0.57
C ILE A 5 11.25 13.46 0.45
N VAL A 6 9.97 13.85 0.37
CA VAL A 6 8.88 12.88 0.14
C VAL A 6 9.07 12.18 -1.21
N ARG A 7 9.42 12.91 -2.27
CA ARG A 7 9.69 12.32 -3.59
C ARG A 7 10.83 11.30 -3.54
N LEU A 8 11.96 11.66 -2.93
CA LEU A 8 13.13 10.79 -2.81
C LEU A 8 12.82 9.53 -2.00
N ILE A 9 12.05 9.66 -0.91
CA ILE A 9 11.58 8.52 -0.14
C ILE A 9 10.79 7.58 -1.06
N PHE A 10 9.79 8.11 -1.78
CA PHE A 10 8.96 7.30 -2.70
C PHE A 10 9.77 6.67 -3.84
N GLU A 11 10.73 7.38 -4.43
CA GLU A 11 11.60 6.87 -5.50
C GLU A 11 12.62 5.82 -5.02
N SER A 12 12.97 5.83 -3.73
CA SER A 12 13.95 4.92 -3.10
C SER A 12 13.36 3.60 -2.58
N HIS A 13 12.07 3.33 -2.82
CA HIS A 13 11.46 2.06 -2.45
C HIS A 13 11.83 0.96 -3.45
N ASP A 14 12.60 -0.01 -2.98
CA ASP A 14 12.79 -1.29 -3.65
C ASP A 14 11.89 -2.36 -3.01
N GLU A 15 11.65 -3.46 -3.74
CA GLU A 15 10.75 -4.61 -3.45
C GLU A 15 10.83 -5.19 -2.01
N GLN A 16 11.89 -4.90 -1.28
CA GLN A 16 12.15 -5.42 0.05
C GLN A 16 11.23 -4.79 1.11
N ASN A 17 10.36 -5.61 1.73
CA ASN A 17 9.44 -5.20 2.81
C ASN A 17 10.08 -4.37 3.94
N PHE A 18 11.36 -4.59 4.23
CA PHE A 18 12.07 -3.84 5.26
C PHE A 18 12.19 -2.35 4.93
N SER A 19 12.31 -2.00 3.64
CA SER A 19 12.46 -0.61 3.20
C SER A 19 11.24 0.23 3.61
N ALA A 20 10.03 -0.28 3.39
CA ALA A 20 8.77 0.36 3.73
C ALA A 20 8.67 0.69 5.23
N ILE A 21 9.01 -0.26 6.11
CA ILE A 21 8.97 -0.07 7.57
C ILE A 21 9.96 1.02 8.01
N TYR A 22 11.19 0.98 7.51
CA TYR A 22 12.21 1.97 7.88
C TYR A 22 11.89 3.36 7.35
N TYR A 23 11.39 3.47 6.12
CA TYR A 23 10.95 4.75 5.56
C TYR A 23 9.72 5.29 6.30
N ALA A 24 8.78 4.45 6.71
CA ALA A 24 7.61 4.88 7.48
C ALA A 24 8.04 5.42 8.86
N LYS A 25 8.98 4.73 9.53
CA LYS A 25 9.60 5.21 10.78
C LYS A 25 10.37 6.51 10.59
N LEU A 26 11.09 6.67 9.48
CA LEU A 26 11.76 7.92 9.12
C LEU A 26 10.73 9.05 8.95
N CYS A 27 9.62 8.81 8.24
CA CYS A 27 8.53 9.76 8.13
C CYS A 27 7.96 10.15 9.50
N SER A 28 7.74 9.19 10.40
CA SER A 28 7.32 9.47 11.78
C SER A 28 8.31 10.37 12.51
N LYS A 29 9.61 10.05 12.44
CA LYS A 29 10.64 10.87 13.08
C LYS A 29 10.77 12.25 12.47
N MET A 30 10.58 12.40 11.16
CA MET A 30 10.53 13.72 10.54
C MET A 30 9.31 14.51 11.00
N ILE A 31 8.14 13.90 11.15
CA ILE A 31 6.96 14.59 11.70
C ILE A 31 7.24 15.08 13.13
N GLU A 32 7.97 14.32 13.95
CA GLU A 32 8.30 14.71 15.32
C GLU A 32 9.43 15.75 15.43
N ARG A 33 10.48 15.63 14.61
CA ARG A 33 11.75 16.37 14.77
C ARG A 33 11.88 17.59 13.87
N VAL A 34 11.00 17.78 12.89
CA VAL A 34 11.07 18.92 11.98
C VAL A 34 10.85 20.23 12.75
N ASP A 35 11.77 21.18 12.55
CA ASP A 35 11.76 22.48 13.23
C ASP A 35 10.42 23.22 13.01
N PRO A 36 9.72 23.63 14.09
CA PRO A 36 8.49 24.42 14.01
C PRO A 36 8.64 25.75 13.28
N LYS A 37 9.88 26.25 13.10
CA LYS A 37 10.20 27.45 12.32
C LYS A 37 9.94 27.28 10.82
N ILE A 38 9.80 26.04 10.33
CA ILE A 38 9.45 25.79 8.94
C ILE A 38 7.94 25.92 8.77
N ILE A 39 7.53 26.98 8.08
CA ILE A 39 6.12 27.39 7.92
C ILE A 39 5.73 27.30 6.43
N SER A 40 4.49 26.88 6.16
CA SER A 40 3.97 26.84 4.80
C SER A 40 3.77 28.25 4.21
N PHE A 41 4.12 28.43 2.93
CA PHE A 41 3.80 29.64 2.18
C PHE A 41 2.29 29.78 1.86
N LYS A 42 1.52 28.68 1.90
CA LYS A 42 0.09 28.67 1.60
C LYS A 42 -0.73 28.40 2.87
N LYS A 43 -1.73 29.24 3.14
CA LYS A 43 -2.70 29.00 4.22
C LYS A 43 -3.56 27.78 3.90
N SER A 44 -3.77 26.93 4.90
CA SER A 44 -4.69 25.79 4.83
C SER A 44 -5.69 25.94 5.97
N ARG A 45 -6.99 26.04 5.68
CA ARG A 45 -8.04 26.30 6.69
C ARG A 45 -7.70 27.48 7.61
N ASN A 46 -7.31 28.61 7.02
CA ASN A 46 -6.97 29.86 7.73
C ASN A 46 -5.78 29.81 8.71
N LYS A 47 -5.02 28.71 8.78
CA LYS A 47 -3.78 28.59 9.56
C LYS A 47 -2.59 28.27 8.68
N PHE A 48 -1.43 28.80 9.06
CA PHE A 48 -0.16 28.39 8.50
C PHE A 48 0.25 27.07 9.16
N LEU A 49 0.43 26.03 8.35
CA LEU A 49 0.92 24.75 8.83
C LEU A 49 2.41 24.88 9.15
N LYS A 50 2.81 24.37 10.31
CA LYS A 50 4.17 24.48 10.84
C LYS A 50 4.79 23.11 11.06
N GLY A 51 6.10 23.01 10.86
CA GLY A 51 6.93 21.86 11.18
C GLY A 51 6.38 20.53 10.65
N GLY A 52 6.28 19.52 11.52
CA GLY A 52 5.81 18.18 11.18
C GLY A 52 4.41 18.09 10.59
N ILE A 53 3.50 19.01 10.92
CA ILE A 53 2.13 19.03 10.36
C ILE A 53 2.17 19.37 8.87
N LEU A 54 3.10 20.25 8.46
CA LEU A 54 3.31 20.58 7.05
C LEU A 54 3.87 19.36 6.28
N PHE A 55 4.81 18.64 6.89
CA PHE A 55 5.35 17.40 6.32
C PHE A 55 4.26 16.33 6.18
N LYS A 56 3.46 16.09 7.22
CA LYS A 56 2.32 15.15 7.19
C LYS A 56 1.35 15.47 6.05
N LYS A 57 1.01 16.75 5.86
CA LYS A 57 0.14 17.17 4.74
C LYS A 57 0.75 16.87 3.37
N HIS A 58 2.05 17.10 3.21
CA HIS A 58 2.74 16.83 1.93
C HIS A 58 2.83 15.33 1.65
N LEU A 59 3.06 14.53 2.69
CA LEU A 59 3.09 13.08 2.60
C LEU A 59 1.73 12.53 2.18
N ILE A 60 0.64 12.91 2.87
CA ILE A 60 -0.73 12.48 2.53
C ILE A 60 -1.10 12.91 1.10
N GLY A 61 -0.84 14.18 0.75
CA GLY A 61 -1.15 14.69 -0.58
C GLY A 61 -0.37 13.98 -1.70
N ARG A 62 0.82 13.44 -1.39
CA ARG A 62 1.56 12.61 -2.34
C ARG A 62 0.98 11.21 -2.44
N CYS A 63 0.64 10.56 -1.32
CA CYS A 63 -0.06 9.27 -1.30
C CYS A 63 -1.35 9.33 -2.15
N GLU A 64 -2.18 10.34 -1.92
CA GLU A 64 -3.43 10.53 -2.66
C GLU A 64 -3.18 10.76 -4.16
N ASN A 65 -2.18 11.56 -4.51
CA ASN A 65 -1.84 11.85 -5.90
C ASN A 65 -1.32 10.60 -6.62
N ASP A 66 -0.40 9.86 -6.01
CA ASP A 66 0.21 8.68 -6.60
C ASP A 66 -0.84 7.55 -6.71
N PHE A 67 -1.80 7.50 -5.79
CA PHE A 67 -2.92 6.59 -5.86
C PHE A 67 -3.93 6.93 -6.98
N LYS A 68 -4.25 8.22 -7.13
CA LYS A 68 -5.13 8.72 -8.21
C LYS A 68 -4.52 8.53 -9.59
N ASN A 69 -3.23 8.84 -9.73
CA ASN A 69 -2.49 8.71 -10.98
C ASN A 69 -2.19 7.25 -11.36
N GLY A 70 -2.56 6.28 -10.52
CA GLY A 70 -2.36 4.87 -10.81
C GLY A 70 -0.89 4.45 -10.75
N SER A 71 -0.06 5.11 -9.94
CA SER A 71 1.36 4.73 -9.77
C SER A 71 1.54 3.36 -9.07
N TRP A 72 0.45 2.79 -8.55
CA TRP A 72 0.37 1.41 -8.09
C TRP A 72 0.02 0.42 -9.21
N LYS A 73 -0.46 0.87 -10.38
CA LYS A 73 -0.77 -0.02 -11.50
C LYS A 73 0.54 -0.56 -12.04
N VAL A 74 0.70 -1.87 -11.89
CA VAL A 74 1.91 -2.60 -12.22
C VAL A 74 1.83 -3.17 -13.65
N ASN A 75 0.73 -2.91 -14.37
CA ASN A 75 0.47 -3.34 -15.75
C ASN A 75 1.32 -2.56 -16.76
N ILE A 76 2.63 -2.70 -16.62
CA ILE A 76 3.60 -2.22 -17.59
C ILE A 76 3.98 -3.44 -18.40
N GLU A 77 3.55 -3.43 -19.66
CA GLU A 77 3.97 -4.42 -20.64
C GLU A 77 5.49 -4.41 -20.69
N LEU A 78 6.10 -5.55 -20.38
CA LEU A 78 7.54 -5.71 -20.50
C LEU A 78 7.87 -5.80 -21.99
N PRO A 79 8.84 -5.01 -22.48
CA PRO A 79 9.19 -5.04 -23.90
C PRO A 79 9.66 -6.44 -24.27
N LEU A 80 9.14 -6.95 -25.38
CA LEU A 80 9.48 -8.25 -25.92
C LEU A 80 10.54 -8.08 -27.02
N ASN A 81 11.49 -9.01 -27.07
CA ASN A 81 12.43 -9.13 -28.15
C ASN A 81 11.72 -9.68 -29.41
N LYS A 82 12.45 -9.77 -30.52
CA LYS A 82 11.93 -10.28 -31.81
C LYS A 82 11.39 -11.71 -31.76
N ASN A 83 11.71 -12.46 -30.71
CA ASN A 83 11.27 -13.85 -30.49
C ASN A 83 10.04 -13.94 -29.58
N GLY A 84 9.49 -12.80 -29.12
CA GLY A 84 8.36 -12.78 -28.19
C GLY A 84 8.74 -13.09 -26.74
N GLU A 85 10.04 -13.08 -26.40
CA GLU A 85 10.54 -13.25 -25.03
C GLU A 85 10.89 -11.88 -24.42
N PRO A 86 10.88 -11.70 -23.09
CA PRO A 86 11.26 -10.44 -22.47
C PRO A 86 12.66 -9.98 -22.91
N ASP A 87 12.78 -8.74 -23.40
CA ASP A 87 14.07 -8.15 -23.78
C ASP A 87 14.82 -7.66 -22.52
N LEU A 88 15.38 -8.64 -21.80
CA LEU A 88 16.12 -8.48 -20.55
C LEU A 88 17.30 -7.49 -20.64
N MET A 89 17.76 -7.14 -21.84
CA MET A 89 18.90 -6.24 -22.07
C MET A 89 18.47 -4.81 -22.47
N SER A 90 17.19 -4.58 -22.73
CA SER A 90 16.68 -3.25 -23.09
C SER A 90 16.60 -2.32 -21.87
N ASN A 91 16.99 -1.05 -22.06
CA ASN A 91 16.77 -0.01 -21.06
C ASN A 91 15.29 0.14 -20.69
N GLU A 92 14.39 -0.12 -21.65
CA GLU A 92 12.94 -0.11 -21.47
C GLU A 92 12.47 -1.23 -20.52
N TYR A 93 13.04 -2.43 -20.60
CA TYR A 93 12.76 -3.52 -19.65
C TYR A 93 13.19 -3.15 -18.24
N TYR A 94 14.39 -2.62 -18.06
CA TYR A 94 14.86 -2.19 -16.74
C TYR A 94 14.00 -1.06 -16.15
N ALA A 95 13.55 -0.12 -16.99
CA ALA A 95 12.65 0.94 -16.57
C ALA A 95 11.27 0.40 -16.16
N ALA A 96 10.68 -0.48 -16.98
CA ALA A 96 9.40 -1.12 -16.72
C ALA A 96 9.43 -1.98 -15.45
N ALA A 97 10.47 -2.82 -15.30
CA ALA A 97 10.69 -3.62 -14.11
C ALA A 97 10.86 -2.75 -12.86
N LYS A 98 11.61 -1.64 -12.95
CA LYS A 98 11.78 -0.70 -11.84
C LYS A 98 10.46 -0.09 -11.38
N ILE A 99 9.63 0.40 -12.31
CA ILE A 99 8.33 0.98 -11.97
C ILE A 99 7.42 -0.08 -11.35
N ARG A 100 7.45 -1.32 -11.88
CA ARG A 100 6.72 -2.46 -11.33
C ARG A 100 7.11 -2.75 -9.87
N ARG A 101 8.41 -2.77 -9.56
CA ARG A 101 8.93 -2.91 -8.19
C ARG A 101 8.51 -1.77 -7.27
N GLN A 102 8.55 -0.54 -7.77
CA GLN A 102 8.16 0.66 -7.02
C GLN A 102 6.67 0.67 -6.68
N GLY A 103 5.81 0.20 -7.58
CA GLY A 103 4.37 0.04 -7.33
C GLY A 103 4.06 -0.90 -6.17
N LEU A 104 4.73 -2.06 -6.12
CA LEU A 104 4.61 -3.02 -5.00
C LEU A 104 5.12 -2.46 -3.67
N GLY A 105 6.24 -1.71 -3.71
CA GLY A 105 6.81 -1.04 -2.54
C GLY A 105 5.88 0.04 -1.98
N LEU A 106 5.19 0.77 -2.84
CA LEU A 106 4.23 1.82 -2.47
C LEU A 106 3.09 1.27 -1.60
N ILE A 107 2.52 0.11 -1.95
CA ILE A 107 1.41 -0.48 -1.18
C ILE A 107 1.84 -0.87 0.22
N SER A 108 3.03 -1.48 0.33
CA SER A 108 3.60 -1.82 1.64
C SER A 108 3.85 -0.55 2.46
N PHE A 109 4.41 0.49 1.83
CA PHE A 109 4.68 1.76 2.49
C PHE A 109 3.41 2.47 2.96
N ILE A 110 2.34 2.49 2.17
CA ILE A 110 1.03 3.02 2.57
C ILE A 110 0.51 2.27 3.80
N GLY A 111 0.59 0.94 3.80
CA GLY A 111 0.18 0.13 4.95
C GLY A 111 0.96 0.46 6.23
N GLU A 112 2.28 0.63 6.12
CA GLU A 112 3.12 1.01 7.26
C GLU A 112 2.84 2.44 7.76
N LEU A 113 2.55 3.38 6.85
CA LEU A 113 2.13 4.73 7.24
C LEU A 113 0.78 4.72 7.99
N PHE A 114 -0.12 3.79 7.64
CA PHE A 114 -1.39 3.63 8.34
C PHE A 114 -1.17 3.06 9.74
N ASN A 115 -0.32 2.04 9.88
CA ASN A 115 0.01 1.44 11.18
C ASN A 115 0.66 2.46 12.13
N LEU A 116 1.37 3.46 11.61
CA LEU A 116 1.93 4.58 12.38
C LEU A 116 0.95 5.74 12.61
N ASN A 117 -0.33 5.62 12.26
CA ASN A 117 -1.35 6.67 12.34
C ASN A 117 -0.98 7.97 11.59
N ILE A 118 -0.14 7.85 10.56
CA ILE A 118 0.30 8.97 9.73
C ILE A 118 -0.75 9.25 8.64
N ILE A 119 -1.34 8.22 8.04
CA ILE A 119 -2.45 8.35 7.11
C ILE A 119 -3.75 7.85 7.77
N SER A 120 -4.88 8.36 7.30
CA SER A 120 -6.20 7.90 7.77
C SER A 120 -6.65 6.64 7.04
N GLU A 121 -7.50 5.86 7.68
CA GLU A 121 -8.18 4.67 7.16
C GLU A 121 -8.90 4.92 5.82
N LYS A 122 -9.35 6.16 5.55
CA LYS A 122 -9.97 6.53 4.27
C LYS A 122 -9.10 6.20 3.06
N VAL A 123 -7.80 6.50 3.14
CA VAL A 123 -6.86 6.23 2.04
C VAL A 123 -6.72 4.73 1.83
N VAL A 124 -6.71 3.95 2.91
CA VAL A 124 -6.61 2.48 2.85
C VAL A 124 -7.87 1.87 2.26
N TYR A 125 -9.06 2.35 2.64
CA TYR A 125 -10.32 1.90 2.04
C TYR A 125 -10.40 2.22 0.55
N GLU A 126 -9.99 3.43 0.14
CA GLU A 126 -9.88 3.78 -1.29
C GLU A 126 -8.90 2.85 -2.03
N CYS A 127 -7.81 2.42 -1.38
CA CYS A 127 -6.89 1.41 -1.92
C CYS A 127 -7.58 0.06 -2.16
N ILE A 128 -8.28 -0.45 -1.15
CA ILE A 128 -8.96 -1.76 -1.22
C ILE A 128 -10.05 -1.74 -2.30
N GLU A 129 -10.89 -0.70 -2.32
CA GLU A 129 -11.97 -0.55 -3.31
C GLU A 129 -11.44 -0.58 -4.74
N LYS A 130 -10.34 0.14 -5.02
CA LYS A 130 -9.76 0.19 -6.37
C LYS A 130 -9.12 -1.13 -6.82
N PHE A 131 -8.61 -1.93 -5.89
CA PHE A 131 -8.10 -3.27 -6.21
C PHE A 131 -9.24 -4.23 -6.50
N LEU A 132 -10.34 -4.16 -5.75
CA LEU A 132 -11.52 -5.00 -5.97
C LEU A 132 -12.25 -4.64 -7.28
N GLU A 133 -12.23 -3.38 -7.70
CA GLU A 133 -12.74 -2.93 -9.02
C GLU A 133 -11.96 -3.53 -10.21
N LEU A 134 -10.70 -3.93 -10.01
CA LEU A 134 -9.80 -4.45 -11.04
C LEU A 134 -9.20 -5.78 -10.60
N PRO A 135 -9.96 -6.90 -10.70
CA PRO A 135 -9.53 -8.22 -10.23
C PRO A 135 -8.55 -8.92 -11.17
N GLU A 136 -7.47 -8.22 -11.50
CA GLU A 136 -6.31 -8.77 -12.19
C GLU A 136 -5.30 -9.36 -11.18
N GLU A 137 -4.41 -10.23 -11.64
CA GLU A 137 -3.54 -10.99 -10.73
C GLU A 137 -2.65 -10.10 -9.86
N VAL A 138 -2.16 -9.00 -10.41
CA VAL A 138 -1.22 -8.12 -9.69
C VAL A 138 -1.94 -7.29 -8.63
N GLU A 139 -3.13 -6.81 -8.95
CA GLU A 139 -4.03 -6.09 -8.06
C GLU A 139 -4.48 -6.97 -6.90
N MET A 140 -4.81 -8.23 -7.17
CA MET A 140 -5.17 -9.20 -6.13
C MET A 140 -3.98 -9.53 -5.22
N GLU A 141 -2.77 -9.64 -5.77
CA GLU A 141 -1.55 -9.79 -4.97
C GLU A 141 -1.30 -8.57 -4.08
N ASN A 142 -1.48 -7.37 -4.61
CA ASN A 142 -1.37 -6.11 -3.87
C ASN A 142 -2.42 -5.99 -2.77
N LEU A 143 -3.66 -6.37 -3.04
CA LEU A 143 -4.74 -6.43 -2.06
C LEU A 143 -4.36 -7.37 -0.91
N CYS A 144 -3.93 -8.59 -1.22
CA CYS A 144 -3.52 -9.56 -0.20
C CYS A 144 -2.37 -9.02 0.66
N ARG A 145 -1.37 -8.38 0.04
CA ARG A 145 -0.23 -7.80 0.76
C ARG A 145 -0.65 -6.64 1.65
N LEU A 146 -1.52 -5.76 1.17
CA LEU A 146 -2.06 -4.65 1.95
C LEU A 146 -2.81 -5.17 3.18
N MET A 147 -3.72 -6.14 2.97
CA MET A 147 -4.53 -6.74 4.04
C MET A 147 -3.69 -7.43 5.11
N ASN A 148 -2.57 -8.07 4.74
CA ASN A 148 -1.64 -8.63 5.72
C ASN A 148 -0.99 -7.56 6.63
N ILE A 149 -0.81 -6.33 6.15
CA ILE A 149 -0.16 -5.24 6.90
C ILE A 149 -1.18 -4.48 7.74
N VAL A 150 -2.30 -4.08 7.14
CA VAL A 150 -3.27 -3.16 7.75
C VAL A 150 -4.48 -3.87 8.35
N GLY A 151 -4.74 -5.11 7.96
CA GLY A 151 -6.02 -5.79 8.19
C GLY A 151 -6.40 -5.84 9.66
N LYS A 152 -5.47 -6.26 10.54
CA LYS A 152 -5.71 -6.28 11.99
C LYS A 152 -6.13 -4.92 12.55
N GLN A 153 -5.42 -3.85 12.19
CA GLN A 153 -5.72 -2.52 12.69
C GLN A 153 -6.99 -1.96 12.06
N LEU A 154 -7.27 -2.28 10.79
CA LEU A 154 -8.47 -1.84 10.08
C LEU A 154 -9.75 -2.48 10.63
N ASP A 155 -9.69 -3.77 10.98
CA ASP A 155 -10.79 -4.55 11.55
C ASP A 155 -11.11 -4.14 13.00
N HIS A 156 -10.11 -3.66 13.75
CA HIS A 156 -10.29 -3.11 15.11
C HIS A 156 -10.88 -1.69 15.16
N ILE A 157 -10.98 -0.97 14.05
CA ILE A 157 -11.55 0.38 14.03
C ILE A 157 -13.08 0.25 14.12
N GLU A 158 -13.54 -0.06 15.33
CA GLU A 158 -14.94 -0.20 15.74
C GLU A 158 -15.74 1.03 15.30
N SER A 159 -16.51 0.88 14.23
CA SER A 159 -17.69 1.71 14.05
C SER A 159 -18.71 0.90 13.28
N ASN A 160 -19.93 0.83 13.80
CA ASN A 160 -21.08 0.08 13.26
C ASN A 160 -21.37 0.25 11.74
N LYS A 161 -20.75 1.23 11.05
CA LYS A 161 -20.86 1.43 9.58
C LYS A 161 -19.68 0.85 8.77
N ARG A 162 -18.55 0.56 9.41
CA ARG A 162 -17.30 0.08 8.79
C ARG A 162 -17.14 -1.42 8.90
N ASP A 163 -17.77 -2.05 9.89
CA ASP A 163 -17.90 -3.52 9.95
C ASP A 163 -18.57 -4.04 8.67
N GLN A 164 -19.60 -3.32 8.17
CA GLN A 164 -20.26 -3.64 6.89
C GLN A 164 -19.35 -3.50 5.67
N LYS A 165 -18.37 -2.58 5.71
CA LYS A 165 -17.41 -2.41 4.59
C LYS A 165 -16.42 -3.55 4.55
N MET A 166 -15.82 -3.87 5.70
CA MET A 166 -14.88 -4.99 5.79
C MET A 166 -15.57 -6.29 5.40
N GLU A 167 -16.78 -6.53 5.88
CA GLU A 167 -17.55 -7.71 5.48
C GLU A 167 -17.76 -7.77 3.96
N SER A 168 -18.21 -6.68 3.35
CA SER A 168 -18.40 -6.61 1.90
C SER A 168 -17.11 -6.85 1.10
N TYR A 169 -15.96 -6.38 1.59
CA TYR A 169 -14.67 -6.66 0.93
C TYR A 169 -14.31 -8.14 1.02
N PHE A 170 -14.54 -8.79 2.16
CA PHE A 170 -14.24 -10.20 2.33
C PHE A 170 -15.20 -11.11 1.56
N GLU A 171 -16.47 -10.74 1.45
CA GLU A 171 -17.44 -11.41 0.57
C GLU A 171 -16.95 -11.37 -0.89
N GLN A 172 -16.52 -10.20 -1.39
CA GLN A 172 -15.96 -10.08 -2.75
C GLN A 172 -14.68 -10.88 -2.92
N MET A 173 -13.79 -10.89 -1.91
CA MET A 173 -12.57 -11.71 -1.96
C MET A 173 -12.88 -13.21 -1.99
N GLU A 174 -13.94 -13.65 -1.31
CA GLU A 174 -14.40 -15.05 -1.33
C GLU A 174 -14.94 -15.43 -2.71
N GLU A 175 -15.77 -14.59 -3.33
CA GLU A 175 -16.24 -14.77 -4.71
C GLU A 175 -15.05 -14.88 -5.68
N LEU A 176 -14.10 -13.96 -5.58
CA LEU A 176 -12.88 -13.96 -6.41
C LEU A 176 -12.01 -15.20 -6.19
N SER A 177 -11.96 -15.73 -4.96
CA SER A 177 -11.20 -16.95 -4.67
C SER A 177 -11.70 -18.18 -5.43
N THR A 178 -12.97 -18.17 -5.83
CA THR A 178 -13.61 -19.25 -6.62
C THR A 178 -13.60 -18.98 -8.13
N SER A 179 -13.37 -17.73 -8.55
CA SER A 179 -13.42 -17.28 -9.94
C SER A 179 -12.46 -18.05 -10.86
N PRO A 180 -12.87 -18.55 -12.04
CA PRO A 180 -11.98 -19.26 -12.96
C PRO A 180 -10.89 -18.36 -13.58
N ASN A 181 -11.02 -17.03 -13.48
CA ASN A 181 -10.14 -16.07 -14.16
C ASN A 181 -8.81 -15.81 -13.42
N LEU A 182 -8.66 -16.29 -12.18
CA LEU A 182 -7.45 -16.09 -11.37
C LEU A 182 -6.63 -17.38 -11.30
N SER A 183 -5.29 -17.25 -11.30
CA SER A 183 -4.43 -18.40 -11.05
C SER A 183 -4.65 -19.00 -9.66
N ILE A 184 -4.35 -20.29 -9.55
CA ILE A 184 -4.40 -21.05 -8.30
C ILE A 184 -3.59 -20.36 -7.20
N ARG A 185 -2.44 -19.76 -7.53
CA ARG A 185 -1.60 -19.01 -6.58
C ARG A 185 -2.37 -17.85 -5.95
N ILE A 186 -3.02 -17.02 -6.76
CA ILE A 186 -3.77 -15.85 -6.27
C ILE A 186 -4.97 -16.31 -5.43
N LYS A 187 -5.68 -17.36 -5.86
CA LYS A 187 -6.77 -17.95 -5.06
C LYS A 187 -6.30 -18.38 -3.67
N PHE A 188 -5.17 -19.08 -3.60
CA PHE A 188 -4.57 -19.45 -2.31
C PHE A 188 -4.18 -18.23 -1.47
N MET A 189 -3.66 -17.16 -2.08
CA MET A 189 -3.34 -15.93 -1.36
C MET A 189 -4.60 -15.29 -0.76
N LEU A 190 -5.69 -15.20 -1.53
CA LEU A 190 -6.99 -14.71 -1.04
C LEU A 190 -7.51 -15.56 0.12
N MET A 191 -7.54 -16.89 -0.06
CA MET A 191 -7.96 -17.83 0.98
C MET A 191 -7.12 -17.70 2.26
N ASN A 192 -5.80 -17.54 2.13
CA ASN A 192 -4.92 -17.34 3.29
C ASN A 192 -5.25 -16.06 4.06
N VAL A 193 -5.63 -14.98 3.38
CA VAL A 193 -6.02 -13.71 4.03
C VAL A 193 -7.41 -13.84 4.69
N ILE A 194 -8.35 -14.52 4.04
CA ILE A 194 -9.67 -14.83 4.60
C ILE A 194 -9.50 -15.67 5.89
N ASP A 195 -8.71 -16.74 5.80
CA ASP A 195 -8.37 -17.58 6.95
C ASP A 195 -7.66 -16.77 8.06
N LEU A 196 -6.80 -15.83 7.70
CA LEU A 196 -6.11 -14.97 8.66
C LEU A 196 -7.11 -14.11 9.45
N ARG A 197 -8.10 -13.50 8.79
CA ARG A 197 -9.18 -12.76 9.46
C ARG A 197 -10.03 -13.66 10.35
N ASN A 198 -10.41 -14.84 9.85
CA ASN A 198 -11.20 -15.83 10.61
C ASN A 198 -10.46 -16.33 11.87
N ASN A 199 -9.13 -16.29 11.87
CA ASN A 199 -8.28 -16.57 13.03
C ASN A 199 -7.90 -15.29 13.81
N ALA A 200 -8.74 -14.24 13.80
CA ALA A 200 -8.52 -12.98 14.51
C ALA A 200 -7.14 -12.33 14.23
N TRP A 201 -6.66 -12.47 13.00
CA TRP A 201 -5.37 -11.95 12.53
C TRP A 201 -4.14 -12.56 13.24
N GLU A 202 -4.26 -13.78 13.77
CA GLU A 202 -3.14 -14.52 14.35
C GLU A 202 -2.45 -15.44 13.33
N PRO A 203 -1.14 -15.29 13.09
CA PRO A 203 -0.40 -16.16 12.17
C PRO A 203 -0.42 -17.62 12.63
N ARG A 204 -0.65 -18.56 11.70
CA ARG A 204 -0.70 -20.02 12.01
C ARG A 204 0.55 -20.55 12.73
N GLU A 205 1.71 -19.94 12.53
CA GLU A 205 2.98 -20.35 13.16
C GLU A 205 3.05 -20.07 14.67
N SER A 206 2.29 -19.08 15.16
CA SER A 206 2.20 -18.79 16.60
C SER A 206 1.61 -19.96 17.41
N ARG A 207 0.87 -20.86 16.74
CA ARG A 207 0.27 -22.06 17.31
C ARG A 207 1.30 -23.16 17.66
N LYS A 208 2.48 -23.18 17.03
CA LYS A 208 3.50 -24.22 17.24
C LYS A 208 4.40 -24.00 18.47
N ARG A 209 4.27 -22.87 19.18
CA ARG A 209 5.08 -22.58 20.38
C ARG A 209 4.42 -22.92 21.71
N ASN A 210 3.19 -23.43 21.69
CA ASN A 210 2.38 -23.71 22.89
C ASN A 210 2.01 -25.20 23.06
N ILE A 211 2.86 -26.11 22.57
CA ILE A 211 2.74 -27.56 22.86
C ILE A 211 4.09 -28.04 23.37
#